data_AF-A0AAW9TW96-F1
#
_entry.id   AF-A0AAW9TW96-F1
#
_cell.length_a   1.000
_cell.length_b   1.000
_cell.length_c   1.000
_cell.angle_alpha   90.00
_cell.angle_beta   90.00
_cell.angle_gamma   90.00
#
_symmetry.space_group_name_H-M   'P 1'
#
loop_
_entity.id
_entity.type
_entity.pdbx_description
1 polymer ?
#
loop_
_entity_poly.entity_id
_entity_poly.type
_entity_poly.pdbx_seq_one_letter_code
_entity_poly.pdbx_strand_id
1 'polypeptide(L)'
;MVQLVKGSRKSGATRRIYLSLRDQITSGVYDAGERLPSSRALAGELGVSRTTVTAAYDQLISEGYITVRQGAKPTVTSEGRHPYTRPASQAQEPTPQVSAYASRAMALPKNISAEQAALQYDFRYGDIASSDFPKLAWRRALNAAVLAYRERLGYEHPAG
;
A
#
# COMPACT_ATOMS: atom_id res chain seq x y z
N MET A 1 11.81 25.03 6.46
CA MET A 1 11.42 24.09 7.54
C MET A 1 10.48 23.06 6.92
N VAL A 2 10.90 21.81 6.77
CA VAL A 2 10.08 20.77 6.08
C VAL A 2 8.89 20.39 6.96
N GLN A 3 7.68 20.78 6.57
CA GLN A 3 6.47 20.45 7.30
C GLN A 3 5.97 19.07 6.87
N LEU A 4 6.04 18.07 7.76
CA LEU A 4 5.50 16.74 7.49
C LEU A 4 3.96 16.78 7.39
N VAL A 5 3.43 16.42 6.23
CA VAL A 5 1.98 16.17 6.09
C VAL A 5 1.59 15.02 7.04
N LYS A 6 0.57 15.27 7.87
CA LYS A 6 0.12 14.39 8.97
C LYS A 6 -0.59 13.14 8.42
N GLY A 7 0.17 12.22 7.83
CA GLY A 7 -0.32 10.92 7.39
C GLY A 7 -0.60 9.96 8.54
N SER A 8 -1.63 9.11 8.38
CA SER A 8 -1.97 8.02 9.31
C SER A 8 -0.74 7.23 9.76
N ARG A 9 -0.64 6.91 11.05
CA ARG A 9 0.43 6.09 11.66
C ARG A 9 0.63 4.71 10.99
N LYS A 10 -0.32 4.28 10.13
CA LYS A 10 -0.25 3.02 9.38
C LYS A 10 0.66 3.06 8.15
N SER A 11 1.04 4.23 7.61
CA SER A 11 2.02 4.30 6.53
C SER A 11 3.44 4.49 7.09
N GLY A 12 4.39 3.68 6.61
CA GLY A 12 5.78 3.72 7.05
C GLY A 12 6.41 5.11 6.88
N ALA A 13 7.37 5.44 7.74
CA ALA A 13 8.01 6.76 7.79
C ALA A 13 8.55 7.23 6.42
N THR A 14 9.12 6.32 5.63
CA THR A 14 9.59 6.59 4.26
C THR A 14 8.48 7.17 3.37
N ARG A 15 7.30 6.54 3.37
CA ARG A 15 6.18 6.96 2.52
C ARG A 15 5.66 8.34 2.92
N ARG A 16 5.64 8.63 4.22
CA ARG A 16 5.21 9.94 4.73
C ARG A 16 6.16 11.07 4.32
N ILE A 17 7.47 10.83 4.42
CA ILE A 17 8.49 11.80 4.02
C ILE A 17 8.42 12.04 2.51
N TYR A 18 8.34 10.98 1.71
CA TYR A 18 8.18 11.06 0.25
C TYR A 18 6.94 11.89 -0.13
N LEU A 19 5.75 11.56 0.40
CA LEU A 19 4.52 12.27 0.06
C LEU A 19 4.59 13.74 0.46
N SER A 20 5.16 14.05 1.62
CA SER A 20 5.29 15.41 2.11
C SER A 20 6.20 16.27 1.24
N LEU A 21 7.34 15.74 0.81
CA LEU A 21 8.28 16.43 -0.06
C LEU A 21 7.72 16.59 -1.48
N ARG A 22 7.08 15.54 -2.01
CA ARG A 22 6.39 15.60 -3.29
C ARG A 22 5.30 16.67 -3.29
N ASP A 23 4.48 16.72 -2.25
CA ASP A 23 3.43 17.73 -2.10
C ASP A 23 4.04 19.15 -2.10
N GLN A 24 5.13 19.37 -1.36
CA GLN A 24 5.82 20.68 -1.30
C GLN A 24 6.46 21.08 -2.64
N ILE A 25 7.05 20.14 -3.38
CA ILE A 25 7.62 20.39 -4.71
C ILE A 25 6.49 20.74 -5.70
N THR A 26 5.43 19.94 -5.72
CA THR A 26 4.29 20.14 -6.64
C THR A 26 3.47 21.39 -6.32
N SER A 27 3.36 21.78 -5.05
CA SER A 27 2.69 23.01 -4.64
C SER A 27 3.54 24.27 -4.81
N GLY A 28 4.81 24.14 -5.25
CA GLY A 28 5.72 25.28 -5.44
C GLY A 28 6.27 25.87 -4.14
N VAL A 29 6.28 25.11 -3.04
CA VAL A 29 7.03 25.51 -1.81
C VAL A 29 8.54 25.40 -2.05
N TYR A 30 8.95 24.42 -2.86
CA TYR A 30 10.30 24.33 -3.41
C TYR A 30 10.29 24.67 -4.88
N ASP A 31 11.06 25.68 -5.27
CA ASP A 31 11.17 26.08 -6.67
C ASP A 31 12.08 25.16 -7.47
N ALA A 32 11.88 25.12 -8.79
CA ALA A 32 12.77 24.39 -9.69
C ALA A 32 14.20 24.95 -9.58
N GLY A 33 15.18 24.07 -9.37
CA GLY A 33 16.56 24.47 -9.10
C GLY A 33 16.87 24.74 -7.62
N GLU A 34 15.88 24.70 -6.72
CA GLU A 34 16.11 24.87 -5.30
C GLU A 34 16.74 23.62 -4.68
N ARG A 35 17.62 23.84 -3.69
CA ARG A 35 18.36 22.78 -3.00
C ARG A 35 17.61 22.29 -1.78
N LEU A 36 17.34 21.00 -1.71
CA LEU A 36 16.77 20.34 -0.55
C LEU A 36 17.84 20.13 0.55
N PRO A 37 17.42 19.95 1.81
CA PRO A 37 18.32 19.55 2.89
C PRO A 37 19.04 18.24 2.56
N SER A 38 20.25 18.05 3.11
CA SER A 38 20.95 16.76 2.98
C SER A 38 20.17 15.66 3.70
N SER A 39 20.36 14.40 3.30
CA SER A 39 19.71 13.27 3.99
C SER A 39 20.03 13.21 5.48
N ARG A 40 21.22 13.70 5.88
CA ARG A 40 21.61 13.84 7.30
C ARG A 40 20.87 14.97 8.00
N ALA A 41 20.77 16.15 7.38
CA ALA A 41 20.07 17.29 7.97
C ALA A 41 18.58 16.98 8.13
N LEU A 42 17.93 16.43 7.10
CA LEU A 42 16.52 16.10 7.15
C LEU A 42 16.22 14.96 8.14
N ALA A 43 17.11 13.97 8.26
CA ALA A 43 16.98 12.93 9.27
C ALA A 43 17.05 13.51 10.70
N GLY A 44 17.96 14.45 10.94
CA GLY A 44 18.09 15.15 12.23
C GLY A 44 16.87 16.01 12.56
N GLU A 45 16.35 16.75 11.58
CA GLU A 45 15.15 17.58 11.75
C GLU A 45 13.90 16.75 12.06
N LEU A 46 13.77 15.58 11.44
CA LEU A 46 12.57 14.73 11.57
C LEU A 46 12.68 13.64 12.65
N GLY A 47 13.86 13.46 13.24
CA GLY A 47 14.11 12.40 14.24
C GLY A 47 13.97 10.99 13.68
N VAL A 48 14.28 10.77 12.40
CA VAL A 48 14.19 9.47 11.72
C VAL A 48 15.56 8.95 11.31
N SER A 49 15.67 7.67 10.95
CA SER A 49 16.93 7.15 10.45
C SER A 49 17.29 7.78 9.09
N ARG A 50 18.60 7.90 8.83
CA ARG A 50 19.10 8.34 7.51
C ARG A 50 18.62 7.41 6.39
N THR A 51 18.52 6.10 6.63
CA THR A 51 18.07 5.13 5.61
C THR A 51 16.63 5.39 5.16
N THR A 52 15.76 5.82 6.09
CA THR A 52 14.38 6.23 5.75
C THR A 52 14.34 7.44 4.83
N VAL A 53 15.16 8.46 5.10
CA VAL A 53 15.24 9.66 4.26
C VAL A 53 15.85 9.35 2.91
N THR A 54 16.93 8.56 2.87
CA THR A 54 17.55 8.13 1.61
C THR A 54 16.53 7.40 0.73
N ALA A 55 15.78 6.44 1.29
CA ALA A 55 14.76 5.71 0.54
C ALA A 55 13.64 6.64 0.01
N ALA A 56 13.29 7.70 0.74
CA ALA A 56 12.32 8.69 0.25
C ALA A 56 12.89 9.54 -0.89
N TYR A 57 14.18 9.92 -0.82
CA TYR A 57 14.88 10.61 -1.90
C TYR A 57 15.04 9.71 -3.13
N ASP A 58 15.39 8.43 -2.97
CA ASP A 58 15.52 7.48 -4.07
C ASP A 58 14.20 7.37 -4.84
N GLN A 59 13.07 7.34 -4.13
CA GLN A 59 11.74 7.38 -4.76
C GLN A 59 11.52 8.69 -5.54
N LEU A 60 11.81 9.85 -4.96
CA LEU A 60 11.68 11.15 -5.64
C LEU A 60 12.58 11.27 -6.88
N ILE A 61 13.78 10.67 -6.84
CA ILE A 61 14.70 10.62 -7.97
C ILE A 61 14.14 9.72 -9.07
N SER A 62 13.62 8.55 -8.71
CA SER A 62 13.06 7.59 -9.67
C SER A 62 11.84 8.14 -10.41
N GLU A 63 11.08 9.03 -9.76
CA GLU A 63 9.91 9.71 -10.35
C GLU A 63 10.27 11.06 -11.00
N GLY A 64 11.54 11.49 -10.96
CA GLY A 64 12.02 12.70 -11.64
C GLY A 64 11.82 14.02 -10.90
N TYR A 65 11.30 14.01 -9.67
CA TYR A 65 11.06 15.25 -8.89
C TYR A 65 12.36 15.95 -8.47
N ILE A 66 13.41 15.17 -8.18
CA ILE A 66 14.70 15.70 -7.72
C ILE A 66 15.84 15.03 -8.48
N THR A 67 16.94 15.76 -8.63
CA THR A 67 18.20 15.24 -9.15
C THR A 67 19.29 15.36 -8.09
N VAL A 68 20.19 14.38 -8.04
CA VAL A 68 21.33 14.38 -7.13
C VAL A 68 22.60 14.18 -7.94
N ARG A 69 23.51 15.16 -7.89
CA ARG A 69 24.91 14.97 -8.31
C ARG A 69 25.68 14.36 -7.15
N GLN A 70 26.63 13.47 -7.45
CA GLN A 70 27.45 12.82 -6.43
C GLN A 70 28.14 13.88 -5.53
N GLY A 71 27.91 13.80 -4.22
CA GLY A 71 28.45 14.76 -3.24
C GLY A 71 27.73 16.11 -3.15
N ALA A 72 26.71 16.36 -3.99
CA ALA A 72 25.90 17.57 -3.94
C ALA A 72 24.61 17.37 -3.14
N LYS A 73 24.01 18.47 -2.69
CA LYS A 73 22.65 18.46 -2.15
C LYS A 73 21.66 18.12 -3.28
N PRO A 74 20.54 17.42 -2.98
CA PRO A 74 19.49 17.19 -3.96
C PRO A 74 18.90 18.52 -4.43
N THR A 75 18.59 18.61 -5.72
CA THR A 75 18.01 19.80 -6.34
C THR A 75 16.69 19.43 -7.01
N VAL A 76 15.68 20.28 -6.89
CA VAL A 76 14.37 20.06 -7.55
C VAL A 76 14.51 20.23 -9.06
N THR A 77 14.02 19.27 -9.84
CA THR A 77 14.05 19.31 -11.30
C THR A 77 12.94 20.21 -11.84
N SER A 78 13.17 20.90 -12.97
CA SER A 78 12.13 21.67 -13.68
C SER A 78 10.95 20.81 -14.13
N GLU A 79 11.20 19.55 -14.50
CA GLU A 79 10.18 18.56 -14.89
C GLU A 79 9.37 18.03 -13.68
N GLY A 80 9.93 18.12 -12.46
CA GLY A 80 9.23 17.79 -11.22
C GLY A 80 8.06 18.73 -10.91
N ARG A 81 7.97 19.85 -11.65
CA ARG A 81 6.87 20.82 -11.63
C ARG A 81 5.87 20.52 -12.75
N HIS A 82 5.58 19.25 -13.03
CA HIS A 82 4.25 18.99 -13.58
C HIS A 82 3.27 19.59 -12.59
N PRO A 83 2.35 20.48 -13.02
CA PRO A 83 1.27 20.90 -12.17
C PRO A 83 0.44 19.65 -11.89
N TYR A 84 0.84 18.92 -10.84
CA TYR A 84 -0.10 18.18 -10.05
C TYR A 84 -0.94 19.28 -9.43
N THR A 85 -1.93 19.75 -10.19
CA THR A 85 -3.07 20.43 -9.65
C THR A 85 -3.61 19.43 -8.67
N ARG A 86 -3.19 19.54 -7.40
CA ARG A 86 -3.96 18.98 -6.30
C ARG A 86 -5.33 19.59 -6.56
N PRO A 87 -6.34 18.83 -6.99
CA PRO A 87 -7.67 19.40 -7.07
C PRO A 87 -7.90 20.06 -5.71
N ALA A 88 -8.41 21.28 -5.68
CA ALA A 88 -8.57 22.09 -4.46
C ALA A 88 -9.44 21.43 -3.37
N SER A 89 -9.75 20.13 -3.50
CA SER A 89 -10.29 19.20 -2.53
C SER A 89 -9.27 18.79 -1.45
N GLN A 90 -8.63 19.77 -0.82
CA GLN A 90 -8.43 19.71 0.64
C GLN A 90 -9.34 20.69 1.38
N ALA A 91 -10.17 21.46 0.67
CA ALA A 91 -11.51 21.72 1.17
C ALA A 91 -12.19 20.36 1.31
N GLN A 92 -12.47 19.94 2.55
CA GLN A 92 -13.18 18.72 2.95
C GLN A 92 -13.56 17.84 1.76
N GLU A 93 -12.83 16.74 1.52
CA GLU A 93 -13.40 15.69 0.67
C GLU A 93 -14.81 15.45 1.22
N PRO A 94 -15.89 15.68 0.43
CA PRO A 94 -17.20 15.32 0.88
C PRO A 94 -17.08 13.84 1.19
N THR A 95 -17.26 13.48 2.47
CA THR A 95 -17.31 12.07 2.87
C THR A 95 -18.22 11.41 1.85
N PRO A 96 -17.72 10.48 1.02
CA PRO A 96 -18.45 10.00 -0.13
C PRO A 96 -19.83 9.61 0.37
N GLN A 97 -20.86 10.33 -0.08
CA GLN A 97 -22.21 10.09 0.39
C GLN A 97 -22.60 8.75 -0.19
N VAL A 98 -22.43 7.72 0.63
CA VAL A 98 -22.87 6.37 0.32
C VAL A 98 -24.37 6.45 0.06
N SER A 99 -24.79 5.87 -1.06
CA SER A 99 -26.20 5.83 -1.41
C SER A 99 -26.99 5.15 -0.29
N ALA A 100 -28.29 5.44 -0.18
CA ALA A 100 -29.14 4.76 0.79
C ALA A 100 -29.05 3.23 0.66
N TYR A 101 -28.83 2.71 -0.56
CA TYR A 101 -28.57 1.30 -0.80
C TYR A 101 -27.23 0.84 -0.19
N ALA A 102 -26.13 1.54 -0.44
CA ALA A 102 -24.81 1.20 0.09
C ALA A 102 -24.79 1.24 1.63
N SER A 103 -25.41 2.25 2.25
CA SER A 103 -25.53 2.32 3.71
C SER A 103 -26.30 1.14 4.29
N ARG A 104 -27.39 0.73 3.64
CA ARG A 104 -28.13 -0.49 4.03
C ARG A 104 -27.27 -1.74 3.87
N ALA A 105 -26.57 -1.89 2.75
CA ALA A 105 -25.71 -3.03 2.49
C ALA A 105 -24.56 -3.15 3.50
N MET A 106 -23.97 -2.02 3.93
CA MET A 106 -22.91 -2.00 4.94
C MET A 106 -23.44 -2.28 6.37
N ALA A 107 -24.71 -1.94 6.64
CA ALA A 107 -25.37 -2.22 7.91
C ALA A 107 -25.92 -3.66 7.99
N LEU A 108 -25.98 -4.38 6.86
CA LEU A 108 -26.34 -5.79 6.89
C LEU A 108 -25.34 -6.55 7.78
N PRO A 109 -25.83 -7.47 8.63
CA PRO A 109 -24.95 -8.34 9.37
C PRO A 109 -24.03 -9.06 8.37
N LYS A 110 -22.73 -9.06 8.67
CA LYS A 110 -21.80 -9.92 7.94
C LYS A 110 -22.13 -11.35 8.33
N ASN A 111 -22.97 -12.00 7.54
CA ASN A 111 -23.38 -13.40 7.70
C ASN A 111 -22.23 -14.40 7.49
N ILE A 112 -20.98 -13.98 7.70
CA ILE A 112 -19.76 -14.79 7.57
C ILE A 112 -19.53 -15.63 8.82
N SER A 113 -20.31 -15.39 9.87
CA SER A 113 -20.32 -16.24 11.04
C SER A 113 -21.76 -16.56 11.33
N ALA A 114 -22.23 -17.67 10.77
CA ALA A 114 -22.92 -18.60 11.64
C ALA A 114 -22.01 -18.75 12.85
N GLU A 115 -22.30 -18.01 13.93
CA GLU A 115 -21.68 -18.28 15.21
C GLU A 115 -21.78 -19.79 15.38
N GLN A 116 -20.62 -20.40 15.60
CA GLN A 116 -20.48 -21.77 16.05
C GLN A 116 -21.02 -21.84 17.48
N ALA A 117 -22.27 -21.42 17.69
CA ALA A 117 -23.08 -22.02 18.73
C ALA A 117 -22.97 -23.53 18.50
N ALA A 118 -22.75 -24.29 19.56
CA ALA A 118 -22.76 -25.75 19.50
C ALA A 118 -24.17 -26.19 19.12
N LEU A 119 -24.49 -26.11 17.83
CA LEU A 119 -25.75 -26.54 17.28
C LEU A 119 -25.78 -28.04 17.45
N GLN A 120 -26.77 -28.53 18.19
CA GLN A 120 -26.99 -29.96 18.36
C GLN A 120 -27.28 -30.64 17.01
N TYR A 121 -27.91 -29.89 16.10
CA TYR A 121 -28.21 -30.31 14.72
C TYR A 121 -28.01 -29.12 13.78
N ASP A 122 -27.24 -29.31 12.70
CA ASP A 122 -27.03 -28.32 11.64
C ASP A 122 -27.64 -28.81 10.32
N PHE A 123 -28.62 -28.05 9.81
CA PHE A 123 -29.32 -28.33 8.55
C PHE A 123 -28.88 -27.38 7.42
N ARG A 124 -27.77 -26.65 7.58
CA ARG A 124 -27.21 -25.80 6.51
C ARG A 124 -26.84 -26.65 5.31
N TYR A 125 -27.34 -26.23 4.15
CA TYR A 125 -27.04 -26.86 2.87
C TYR A 125 -25.82 -26.20 2.22
N GLY A 126 -24.91 -27.00 1.68
CA GLY A 126 -23.74 -26.53 0.93
C GLY A 126 -22.43 -26.42 1.72
N ASP A 127 -22.48 -26.47 3.06
CA ASP A 127 -21.27 -26.64 3.87
C ASP A 127 -20.84 -28.10 3.89
N ILE A 128 -19.55 -28.35 3.64
CA ILE A 128 -18.95 -29.68 3.79
C ILE A 128 -18.57 -29.84 5.26
N ALA A 129 -19.03 -30.92 5.89
CA ALA A 129 -18.63 -31.26 7.26
C ALA A 129 -17.10 -31.35 7.35
N SER A 130 -16.49 -30.43 8.10
CA SER A 130 -15.02 -30.37 8.23
C SER A 130 -14.40 -31.61 8.90
N SER A 131 -15.22 -32.39 9.61
CA SER A 131 -14.88 -33.70 10.19
C SER A 131 -14.69 -34.78 9.13
N ASP A 132 -15.49 -34.73 8.06
CA ASP A 132 -15.59 -35.80 7.08
C ASP A 132 -14.59 -35.61 5.94
N PHE A 133 -13.99 -34.41 5.85
CA PHE A 133 -12.95 -34.13 4.90
C PHE A 133 -11.69 -34.97 5.21
N PRO A 134 -11.17 -35.79 4.26
CA PRO A 134 -10.08 -36.71 4.50
C PRO A 134 -8.71 -36.00 4.49
N LYS A 135 -8.46 -35.15 5.50
CA LYS A 135 -7.28 -34.27 5.61
C LYS A 135 -5.96 -34.99 5.35
N LEU A 136 -5.79 -36.19 5.91
CA LEU A 136 -4.55 -36.96 5.78
C LEU A 136 -4.35 -37.51 4.37
N ALA A 137 -5.39 -38.06 3.75
CA ALA A 137 -5.30 -38.57 2.39
C ALA A 137 -5.08 -37.44 1.39
N TRP A 138 -5.78 -36.32 1.55
CA TRP A 138 -5.59 -35.12 0.75
C TRP A 138 -4.17 -34.58 0.86
N ARG A 139 -3.64 -34.46 2.09
CA ARG A 139 -2.24 -34.03 2.32
C ARG A 139 -1.23 -34.96 1.64
N ARG A 140 -1.45 -36.27 1.69
CA ARG A 140 -0.60 -37.25 1.01
C ARG A 140 -0.63 -37.06 -0.51
N ALA A 141 -1.83 -36.93 -1.09
CA ALA A 141 -2.00 -36.71 -2.52
C ALA A 141 -1.36 -35.39 -2.99
N LEU A 142 -1.53 -34.31 -2.24
CA LEU A 142 -0.93 -33.01 -2.53
C LEU A 142 0.60 -33.08 -2.50
N ASN A 143 1.17 -33.71 -1.46
CA ASN A 143 2.62 -33.90 -1.37
C ASN A 143 3.16 -34.75 -2.54
N ALA A 144 2.45 -35.81 -2.91
CA ALA A 144 2.82 -36.64 -4.05
C ALA A 144 2.79 -35.83 -5.37
N ALA A 145 1.77 -35.00 -5.58
CA ALA A 145 1.64 -34.16 -6.77
C ALA A 145 2.70 -33.05 -6.86
N VAL A 146 3.14 -32.50 -5.73
CA VAL A 146 4.20 -31.49 -5.66
C VAL A 146 5.57 -32.10 -5.92
N LEU A 147 5.82 -33.32 -5.42
CA LEU A 147 7.07 -34.04 -5.61
C LEU A 147 7.15 -34.75 -6.97
N ALA A 148 6.02 -34.87 -7.68
CA ALA A 148 5.99 -35.42 -9.03
C ALA A 148 6.79 -34.51 -9.97
N TYR A 149 7.76 -35.11 -10.68
CA TYR A 149 8.52 -34.42 -11.69
C TYR A 149 7.58 -33.90 -12.79
N ARG A 150 7.70 -32.62 -13.12
CA ARG A 150 7.02 -32.00 -14.26
C ARG A 150 8.04 -31.58 -15.29
N GLU A 151 7.83 -31.98 -16.54
CA GLU A 151 8.67 -31.56 -17.67
C GLU A 151 8.57 -30.06 -17.96
N ARG A 152 7.46 -29.41 -17.55
CA ARG A 152 7.25 -27.97 -17.69
C ARG A 152 6.69 -27.38 -16.40
N LEU A 153 7.20 -26.21 -16.02
CA LEU A 153 6.74 -25.45 -14.86
C LEU A 153 5.77 -24.34 -15.30
N GLY A 154 4.68 -24.73 -15.99
CA GLY A 154 3.67 -23.83 -16.51
C GLY A 154 2.26 -24.39 -16.39
N TYR A 155 1.27 -23.71 -16.97
CA TYR A 155 -0.08 -24.26 -17.07
C TYR A 155 -0.06 -25.51 -17.93
N GLU A 156 -0.75 -26.55 -17.47
CA GLU A 156 -1.00 -27.77 -18.23
C GLU A 156 -2.07 -27.52 -19.29
N HIS A 157 -2.57 -28.60 -19.90
CA HIS A 157 -3.65 -28.52 -20.88
C HIS A 157 -4.82 -27.65 -20.36
N PRO A 158 -5.36 -26.72 -21.17
CA PRO A 158 -6.35 -25.73 -20.70
C PRO A 158 -7.70 -26.34 -20.29
N ALA A 159 -7.95 -27.61 -20.62
CA ALA A 159 -9.13 -28.34 -20.16
C ALA A 159 -8.97 -28.95 -18.75
N GLY A 160 -7.80 -28.81 -18.13
CA GLY A 160 -7.43 -29.51 -16.88
C GLY A 160 -6.70 -30.81 -17.13
#